data_AF-A0A133U691-F1
#
_entry.id   AF-A0A133U691-F1
#
_cell.length_a   1.000
_cell.length_b   1.000
_cell.length_c   1.000
_cell.angle_alpha   90.00
_cell.angle_beta   90.00
_cell.angle_gamma   90.00
#
_symmetry.space_group_name_H-M   'P 1'
#
loop_
_entity.id
_entity.type
_entity.pdbx_description
1 polymer ?
#
loop_
_entity_poly.entity_id
_entity_poly.type
_entity_poly.pdbx_seq_one_letter_code
_entity_poly.pdbx_strand_id
1 'polypeptide(L)'
;MTKDVVSFKPDDSLATVAKTFIDENIGAGLVVDENNRVVGIISESDLMDVLEYHEDLGSELLSLVPGYGDRWSFQRSFEEVDEWLHRV
;
A
#
# COMPACT_ATOMS: atom_id res chain seq x y z
N MET A 1 10.98 -19.65 3.45
CA MET A 1 9.52 -19.78 3.65
C MET A 1 9.16 -19.09 4.95
N THR A 2 8.46 -17.98 4.87
CA THR A 2 7.84 -17.31 6.03
C THR A 2 6.58 -18.10 6.41
N LYS A 3 6.39 -18.35 7.70
CA LYS A 3 5.25 -19.15 8.20
C LYS A 3 4.02 -18.29 8.54
N ASP A 4 4.25 -17.04 8.91
CA ASP A 4 3.20 -16.06 9.21
C ASP A 4 3.11 -15.07 8.05
N VAL A 5 2.18 -15.33 7.13
CA VAL A 5 1.87 -14.42 6.03
C VAL A 5 0.69 -13.58 6.45
N VAL A 6 0.85 -12.26 6.43
CA VAL A 6 -0.25 -11.32 6.69
C VAL A 6 -1.31 -11.47 5.60
N SER A 7 -2.57 -11.48 6.03
CA SER A 7 -3.72 -11.60 5.15
C SER A 7 -4.78 -10.55 5.44
N PHE A 8 -5.46 -10.10 4.40
CA PHE A 8 -6.54 -9.13 4.42
C PHE A 8 -7.83 -9.74 3.88
N LYS A 9 -8.97 -9.12 4.18
CA LYS A 9 -10.25 -9.42 3.56
C LYS A 9 -10.48 -8.55 2.31
N PRO A 10 -11.31 -8.98 1.34
CA PRO A 10 -11.59 -8.21 0.12
C PRO A 10 -12.24 -6.85 0.37
N ASP A 11 -12.84 -6.66 1.54
CA ASP A 11 -13.51 -5.45 1.99
C ASP A 11 -12.66 -4.61 2.96
N ASP A 12 -11.43 -5.06 3.29
CA ASP A 12 -10.50 -4.23 4.04
C ASP A 12 -10.14 -2.97 3.25
N SER A 13 -10.14 -1.83 3.93
CA SER A 13 -9.76 -0.56 3.32
C SER A 13 -8.28 -0.55 2.91
N LEU A 14 -7.96 0.16 1.82
CA LEU A 14 -6.57 0.36 1.41
C LEU A 14 -5.75 1.06 2.50
N ALA A 15 -6.38 1.93 3.30
CA ALA A 15 -5.82 2.56 4.49
C ALA A 15 -5.30 1.54 5.50
N THR A 16 -6.10 0.51 5.79
CA THR A 16 -5.72 -0.60 6.66
C THR A 16 -4.52 -1.35 6.09
N VAL A 17 -4.57 -1.70 4.79
CA VAL A 17 -3.49 -2.44 4.11
C VAL A 17 -2.18 -1.67 4.17
N ALA A 18 -2.20 -0.39 3.78
CA ALA A 18 -1.04 0.49 3.79
C ALA A 18 -0.43 0.60 5.19
N LYS A 19 -1.27 0.82 6.21
CA LYS A 19 -0.82 0.88 7.59
C LYS A 19 -0.17 -0.43 8.04
N THR A 20 -0.77 -1.58 7.73
CA THR A 20 -0.22 -2.88 8.09
C THR A 20 1.12 -3.14 7.41
N PHE A 21 1.30 -2.76 6.15
CA PHE A 21 2.59 -2.87 5.45
C PHE A 21 3.70 -2.09 6.17
N ILE A 22 3.38 -0.89 6.68
CA ILE A 22 4.31 -0.06 7.44
C ILE A 22 4.61 -0.64 8.82
N ASP A 23 3.55 -0.99 9.57
CA ASP A 23 3.65 -1.46 10.95
C ASP A 23 4.40 -2.80 11.02
N GLU A 24 4.11 -3.72 10.10
CA GLU A 24 4.73 -5.05 10.04
C GLU A 24 5.99 -5.09 9.16
N ASN A 25 6.34 -4.00 8.49
CA ASN A 25 7.48 -3.88 7.57
C ASN A 25 7.48 -4.98 6.49
N ILE A 26 6.36 -5.11 5.79
CA ILE A 26 6.15 -6.09 4.70
C ILE A 26 5.62 -5.39 3.46
N GLY A 27 5.88 -6.00 2.29
CA GLY A 27 5.47 -5.40 1.02
C GLY A 27 4.36 -6.07 0.24
N ALA A 28 3.83 -7.17 0.76
CA ALA A 28 2.70 -7.86 0.18
C ALA A 28 1.97 -8.69 1.22
N GLY A 29 0.67 -8.87 1.01
CA GLY A 29 -0.18 -9.76 1.79
C GLY A 29 -1.15 -10.52 0.91
N LEU A 30 -1.73 -11.58 1.47
CA LEU A 30 -2.75 -12.38 0.78
C LEU A 30 -4.12 -11.77 1.01
N VAL A 31 -4.98 -11.77 0.00
CA VAL A 31 -6.40 -11.47 0.20
C VAL A 31 -7.14 -12.80 0.33
N VAL A 32 -7.90 -12.97 1.41
CA VAL A 32 -8.60 -14.22 1.74
C VAL A 32 -10.09 -14.01 1.94
N ASP A 33 -10.92 -14.93 1.44
CA ASP A 33 -12.38 -14.89 1.64
C ASP A 33 -12.79 -15.24 3.09
N GLU A 34 -14.11 -15.29 3.35
CA GLU A 34 -14.68 -15.69 4.65
C GLU A 34 -14.30 -17.11 5.07
N ASN A 35 -13.98 -17.99 4.12
CA ASN A 35 -13.57 -19.38 4.34
C ASN A 35 -12.04 -19.53 4.43
N ASN A 36 -11.29 -18.42 4.53
CA ASN A 36 -9.83 -18.36 4.54
C ASN A 36 -9.17 -18.94 3.27
N ARG A 37 -9.87 -18.89 2.13
CA ARG A 37 -9.29 -19.26 0.84
C ARG A 37 -8.63 -18.04 0.23
N VAL A 38 -7.41 -18.21 -0.30
CA VAL A 38 -6.71 -17.14 -1.02
C VAL A 38 -7.49 -16.83 -2.30
N VAL A 39 -7.92 -15.58 -2.41
CA VAL A 39 -8.62 -15.04 -3.59
C VAL A 39 -7.79 -14.01 -4.35
N GLY A 40 -6.69 -13.54 -3.76
CA GLY A 40 -5.80 -12.58 -4.41
C GLY A 40 -4.54 -12.30 -3.61
N ILE A 41 -3.74 -11.39 -4.16
CA ILE A 41 -2.54 -10.83 -3.53
C ILE A 41 -2.70 -9.31 -3.64
N ILE A 42 -2.30 -8.60 -2.60
CA ILE A 42 -2.14 -7.15 -2.63
C ILE A 42 -0.71 -6.84 -2.25
N SER A 43 -0.09 -5.94 -2.99
CA SER A 43 1.26 -5.47 -2.81
C SER A 43 1.29 -3.97 -2.71
N GLU A 44 2.42 -3.47 -2.27
CA GLU A 44 2.65 -2.04 -2.23
C GLU A 44 2.62 -1.38 -3.63
N SER A 45 3.01 -2.09 -4.69
CA SER A 45 2.88 -1.58 -6.06
C SER A 45 1.41 -1.37 -6.44
N ASP A 46 0.50 -2.25 -5.98
CA ASP A 46 -0.93 -2.07 -6.20
C ASP A 46 -1.44 -0.81 -5.47
N LEU A 47 -0.89 -0.49 -4.29
CA LEU A 47 -1.22 0.75 -3.58
C LEU A 47 -0.75 1.98 -4.39
N MET A 48 0.47 1.95 -4.92
CA MET A 48 1.01 3.04 -5.75
C MET A 48 0.20 3.24 -7.03
N ASP A 49 -0.21 2.16 -7.69
CA ASP A 49 -1.07 2.23 -8.87
C ASP A 49 -2.39 2.94 -8.52
N VAL A 50 -3.00 2.63 -7.37
CA VAL A 50 -4.22 3.33 -6.94
C VAL A 50 -3.98 4.83 -6.71
N LEU A 51 -2.86 5.21 -6.08
CA LEU A 51 -2.50 6.63 -5.92
C LEU A 51 -2.31 7.30 -7.29
N GLU A 52 -1.78 6.58 -8.27
CA GLU A 52 -1.51 7.11 -9.60
C GLU A 52 -2.78 7.38 -10.41
N TYR A 53 -3.77 6.50 -10.29
CA TYR A 53 -5.01 6.58 -11.09
C TYR A 53 -6.20 7.23 -10.37
N HIS A 54 -6.13 7.45 -9.05
CA HIS A 54 -7.24 7.97 -8.23
C HIS A 54 -6.81 9.12 -7.31
N GLU A 55 -7.07 10.37 -7.71
CA GLU A 55 -6.70 11.58 -6.95
C GLU A 55 -7.34 11.66 -5.55
N ASP A 56 -8.57 11.15 -5.42
CA ASP A 56 -9.36 11.17 -4.19
C ASP A 56 -8.86 10.17 -3.15
N LEU A 57 -8.56 8.94 -3.58
CA LEU A 57 -7.98 7.89 -2.72
C LEU A 57 -6.51 8.18 -2.40
N GLY A 58 -5.81 8.87 -3.31
CA GLY A 58 -4.45 9.35 -3.15
C GLY A 58 -4.23 10.13 -1.86
N SER A 59 -5.10 11.11 -1.65
CA SER A 59 -5.01 12.05 -0.52
C SER A 59 -5.25 11.37 0.83
N GLU A 60 -6.20 10.43 0.91
CA GLU A 60 -6.50 9.69 2.13
C GLU A 60 -5.31 8.80 2.55
N LEU A 61 -4.75 8.05 1.60
CA LEU A 61 -3.59 7.19 1.83
C LEU A 61 -2.32 7.98 2.20
N LEU A 62 -2.04 9.08 1.50
CA LEU A 62 -0.90 9.95 1.82
C LEU A 62 -1.02 10.55 3.22
N SER A 63 -2.24 10.87 3.68
CA SER A 63 -2.47 11.42 5.02
C SER A 63 -2.18 10.42 6.15
N LEU A 64 -2.35 9.13 5.87
CA LEU A 64 -2.12 8.05 6.83
C LEU A 64 -0.65 7.73 7.00
N VAL A 65 0.22 8.24 6.11
CA VAL A 65 1.64 7.95 6.14
C VAL A 65 2.50 9.21 6.11
N PRO A 66 2.66 9.90 7.26
CA PRO A 66 3.72 10.89 7.41
C PRO A 66 5.08 10.19 7.23
N GLY A 67 5.87 10.63 6.24
CA GLY A 67 7.22 10.09 5.98
C GLY A 67 7.27 8.87 5.06
N TYR A 68 6.26 8.62 4.22
CA TYR A 68 6.23 7.49 3.27
C TYR A 68 7.48 7.41 2.37
N GLY A 69 8.10 8.55 2.07
CA GLY A 69 9.35 8.62 1.30
C GLY A 69 10.59 8.05 2.01
N ASP A 70 10.59 7.91 3.34
CA ASP A 70 11.82 7.60 4.09
C ASP A 70 12.09 6.09 4.23
N ARG A 71 11.05 5.24 4.17
CA ARG A 71 11.18 3.78 4.36
C ARG A 71 11.25 3.01 3.04
N TRP A 72 10.83 3.64 1.96
CA TRP A 72 10.78 3.06 0.64
C TRP A 72 11.96 3.50 -0.20
N SER A 73 13.07 2.78 -0.05
CA SER A 73 14.22 2.91 -0.95
C SER A 73 13.94 2.28 -2.32
N PHE A 74 12.78 2.55 -2.93
CA PHE A 74 12.48 2.17 -4.31
C PHE A 74 12.91 3.31 -5.24
N GLN A 75 14.23 3.45 -5.44
CA GLN A 75 14.91 4.18 -6.54
C GLN A 75 14.45 5.60 -6.96
N ARG A 76 13.53 6.26 -6.28
CA ARG A 76 13.20 7.67 -6.51
C ARG A 76 13.12 8.44 -5.21
N SER A 77 13.74 9.62 -5.20
CA SER A 77 13.75 10.49 -4.03
C SER A 77 12.36 11.09 -3.79
N PHE A 78 12.07 11.43 -2.54
CA PHE A 78 10.83 12.11 -2.14
C PHE A 78 10.53 13.36 -2.99
N GLU A 79 11.56 14.06 -3.47
CA GLU A 79 11.45 15.17 -4.43
C GLU A 79 10.79 14.76 -5.76
N GLU A 80 11.05 13.56 -6.27
CA GLU A 80 10.47 13.11 -7.55
C GLU A 80 8.98 12.73 -7.43
N VAL A 81 8.53 12.34 -6.24
CA VAL A 81 7.11 12.01 -5.98
C VAL A 81 6.29 13.30 -5.77
N ASP A 82 6.83 14.28 -5.03
CA ASP A 82 6.18 15.58 -4.84
C ASP A 82 6.11 16.38 -6.15
N GLU A 83 7.16 16.35 -6.97
CA GLU A 83 7.13 16.93 -8.32
C GLU A 83 6.13 16.23 -9.24
N TRP A 84 5.93 14.92 -9.09
CA TRP A 84 4.95 14.15 -9.87
C TRP A 84 3.51 14.48 -9.48
N LEU A 85 3.22 14.59 -8.17
CA LEU A 85 1.89 14.96 -7.65
C LEU A 85 1.45 16.38 -8.05
N HIS A 86 2.37 17.31 -8.24
CA HIS A 86 2.06 18.68 -8.67
C HIS A 86 2.05 18.87 -10.20
N ARG A 87 2.22 17.79 -10.99
CA ARG A 87 2.30 17.85 -12.46
C ARG A 87 1.04 17.38 -13.19
N VAL A 88 -0.04 17.10 -12.46
CA VAL A 88 -1.39 16.79 -12.96
C VAL A 88 -2.32 17.99 -12.78
#